data_AF-A0A2V6W3F8-F1
#
_entry.id   AF-A0A2V6W3F8-F1
#
_cell.length_a   1.000
_cell.length_b   1.000
_cell.length_c   1.000
_cell.angle_alpha   90.00
_cell.angle_beta   90.00
_cell.angle_gamma   90.00
#
_symmetry.space_group_name_H-M   'P 1'
#
loop_
_entity.id
_entity.type
_entity.pdbx_description
1 polymer ?
#
loop_
_entity_poly.entity_id
_entity_poly.type
_entity_poly.pdbx_seq_one_letter_code
_entity_poly.pdbx_strand_id
1 'polypeptide(L)'
;MGADDPVWAAYAAAVPSLAQHGAKVVVLPEKIAPLDRAAAERVRARLGRVASDNAVYLLAGVTLLESGHQENRAWLFAPTGELIADYAKHHLIPG
;
A
#
# COMPACT_ATOMS: atom_id res chain seq x y z
N MET A 1 -10.92 -2.74 11.45
CA MET A 1 -10.97 -3.68 10.31
C MET A 1 -9.52 -3.97 9.95
N GLY A 2 -9.16 -5.25 9.87
CA GLY A 2 -7.77 -5.70 9.94
C GLY A 2 -7.15 -6.04 8.59
N ALA A 3 -5.83 -6.29 8.58
CA ALA A 3 -5.03 -6.61 7.40
C ALA A 3 -5.46 -7.85 6.58
N ASP A 4 -6.46 -8.60 7.04
CA ASP A 4 -7.06 -9.74 6.35
C ASP A 4 -8.22 -9.32 5.42
N ASP A 5 -8.39 -8.01 5.20
CA ASP A 5 -9.38 -7.49 4.25
C ASP A 5 -9.10 -8.05 2.84
N PRO A 6 -10.08 -8.74 2.21
CA PRO A 6 -9.93 -9.37 0.90
C PRO A 6 -9.49 -8.40 -0.20
N VAL A 7 -9.69 -7.09 -0.01
CA VAL A 7 -9.25 -6.06 -0.94
C VAL A 7 -7.72 -6.05 -1.13
N TRP A 8 -6.93 -6.23 -0.06
CA TRP A 8 -5.47 -6.26 -0.14
C TRP A 8 -4.96 -7.51 -0.84
N ALA A 9 -5.69 -8.62 -0.70
CA ALA A 9 -5.41 -9.85 -1.41
C ALA A 9 -5.67 -9.70 -2.91
N ALA A 10 -6.79 -9.09 -3.29
CA ALA A 10 -7.15 -8.85 -4.69
C ALA A 10 -6.11 -7.96 -5.39
N TYR A 11 -5.72 -6.83 -4.77
CA TYR A 11 -4.71 -5.95 -5.38
C TYR A 11 -3.32 -6.60 -5.46
N ALA A 12 -2.89 -7.31 -4.42
CA ALA A 12 -1.64 -8.06 -4.46
C ALA A 12 -1.62 -9.09 -5.59
N ALA A 13 -2.74 -9.75 -5.86
CA ALA A 13 -2.86 -10.74 -6.94
C ALA A 13 -2.84 -10.13 -8.35
N ALA A 14 -3.13 -8.83 -8.50
CA ALA A 14 -3.07 -8.14 -9.79
C ALA A 14 -1.65 -7.73 -10.21
N VAL A 15 -0.75 -7.49 -9.24
CA VAL A 15 0.62 -7.01 -9.49
C VAL A 15 1.45 -7.97 -10.40
N PRO A 16 1.43 -9.30 -10.20
CA PRO A 16 2.22 -10.21 -11.03
C PRO A 16 1.88 -10.15 -12.52
N SER A 17 0.60 -10.03 -12.86
CA SER A 17 0.18 -9.91 -14.26
C SER A 17 0.75 -8.64 -14.88
N LEU A 18 0.71 -7.50 -14.16
CA LEU A 18 1.29 -6.24 -14.66
C LEU A 18 2.81 -6.34 -14.84
N ALA A 19 3.51 -6.97 -13.89
CA ALA A 19 4.95 -7.17 -13.97
C ALA A 19 5.34 -8.05 -15.18
N GLN A 20 4.57 -9.10 -15.48
CA GLN A 20 4.76 -9.94 -16.69
C GLN A 20 4.61 -9.14 -17.99
N HIS A 21 3.79 -8.08 -18.00
CA HIS A 21 3.67 -7.16 -19.12
C HIS A 21 4.73 -6.05 -19.13
N GLY A 22 5.77 -6.15 -18.28
CA GLY A 22 6.92 -5.25 -18.27
C GLY A 22 6.75 -4.01 -17.38
N ALA A 23 5.67 -3.91 -16.60
CA ALA A 23 5.48 -2.81 -15.66
C ALA A 23 6.65 -2.73 -14.67
N LYS A 24 7.19 -1.52 -14.47
CA LYS A 24 8.25 -1.24 -13.49
C LYS A 24 7.76 -0.47 -12.27
N VAL A 25 6.63 0.19 -12.41
CA VAL A 25 5.94 0.93 -11.35
C VAL A 25 4.47 0.54 -11.40
N VAL A 26 3.92 0.15 -10.25
CA VAL A 26 2.50 -0.15 -10.08
C VAL A 26 1.93 0.82 -9.05
N VAL A 27 0.83 1.48 -9.41
CA VAL A 27 0.12 2.42 -8.53
C VAL A 27 -1.24 1.85 -8.21
N LEU A 28 -1.49 1.63 -6.92
CA LEU A 28 -2.80 1.18 -6.43
C LEU A 28 -3.71 2.39 -6.16
N PRO A 29 -5.05 2.22 -6.21
CA PRO A 29 -6.00 3.27 -5.88
C PRO A 29 -5.83 3.85 -4.47
N GLU A 30 -6.28 5.09 -4.26
CA GLU A 30 -6.34 5.73 -2.95
C GLU A 30 -7.49 5.15 -2.10
N LYS A 31 -7.32 5.07 -0.77
CA LYS A 31 -8.34 4.64 0.23
C LYS A 31 -8.81 3.18 0.12
N ILE A 32 -7.87 2.24 0.05
CA ILE A 32 -8.18 0.80 -0.04
C ILE A 32 -8.92 0.29 1.21
N ALA A 33 -8.41 0.58 2.41
CA ALA A 33 -9.09 0.31 3.69
C ALA A 33 -8.45 1.12 4.84
N PRO A 34 -9.19 1.50 5.90
CA PRO A 34 -8.62 2.02 7.13
C PRO A 34 -7.88 0.92 7.92
N LEU A 35 -6.66 1.22 8.37
CA LEU A 35 -5.76 0.31 9.07
C LEU A 35 -5.45 0.85 10.46
N ASP A 36 -5.66 0.04 11.49
CA ASP A 36 -5.00 0.27 12.79
C ASP A 36 -3.50 -0.06 12.71
N ARG A 37 -2.75 0.29 13.76
CA ARG A 37 -1.30 0.08 13.81
C ARG A 37 -0.89 -1.37 13.52
N ALA A 38 -1.57 -2.34 14.11
CA ALA A 38 -1.22 -3.75 13.93
C ALA A 38 -1.51 -4.22 12.50
N ALA A 39 -2.62 -3.75 11.91
CA ALA A 39 -2.96 -4.03 10.53
C ALA A 39 -2.01 -3.34 9.55
N ALA A 40 -1.59 -2.11 9.84
CA ALA A 40 -0.63 -1.35 9.04
C ALA A 40 0.69 -2.10 8.86
N GLU A 41 1.26 -2.64 9.95
CA GLU A 41 2.50 -3.44 9.88
C GLU A 41 2.34 -4.70 8.99
N ARG A 42 1.21 -5.41 9.13
CA ARG A 42 0.94 -6.59 8.30
C ARG A 42 0.77 -6.25 6.82
N VAL A 43 0.07 -5.15 6.52
CA VAL A 43 -0.08 -4.66 5.14
C VAL A 43 1.26 -4.18 4.58
N ARG A 44 2.07 -3.45 5.34
CA ARG A 44 3.43 -3.05 4.93
C ARG A 44 4.29 -4.25 4.55
N ALA A 45 4.35 -5.27 5.40
CA ALA A 45 5.11 -6.48 5.13
C ALA A 45 4.60 -7.22 3.87
N ARG A 46 3.27 -7.33 3.70
CA ARG A 46 2.65 -7.93 2.52
C ARG A 46 3.00 -7.18 1.24
N LEU A 47 2.86 -5.86 1.23
CA LEU A 47 3.12 -5.03 0.06
C LEU A 47 4.61 -4.99 -0.29
N GLY A 48 5.50 -4.94 0.71
CA GLY A 48 6.94 -5.08 0.51
C GLY A 48 7.28 -6.41 -0.18
N ARG A 49 6.69 -7.52 0.28
CA ARG A 49 6.88 -8.82 -0.36
C ARG A 49 6.37 -8.86 -1.80
N VAL A 50 5.21 -8.26 -2.08
CA VAL A 50 4.68 -8.17 -3.45
C VAL A 50 5.61 -7.36 -4.35
N ALA A 51 6.17 -6.26 -3.86
CA ALA A 51 7.13 -5.45 -4.60
C ALA A 51 8.42 -6.24 -4.91
N SER A 52 8.96 -6.97 -3.92
CA SER A 52 10.17 -7.78 -4.10
C SER A 52 9.97 -8.98 -5.01
N ASP A 53 8.89 -9.73 -4.82
CA ASP A 53 8.61 -10.96 -5.58
C ASP A 53 8.39 -10.66 -7.08
N ASN A 54 7.98 -9.45 -7.42
CA ASN A 54 7.71 -9.01 -8.79
C ASN A 54 8.74 -8.02 -9.34
N ALA A 55 9.75 -7.64 -8.54
CA ALA A 55 10.78 -6.66 -8.90
C ALA A 55 10.20 -5.34 -9.47
N VAL A 56 9.19 -4.78 -8.79
CA VAL A 56 8.53 -3.53 -9.17
C VAL A 56 8.58 -2.49 -8.06
N TYR A 57 8.53 -1.21 -8.42
CA TYR A 57 8.10 -0.18 -7.48
C TYR A 57 6.60 -0.29 -7.26
N LEU A 58 6.15 -0.26 -6.01
CA LEU A 58 4.74 -0.35 -5.67
C LEU A 58 4.33 0.84 -4.82
N LEU A 59 3.37 1.62 -5.31
CA LEU A 59 2.77 2.75 -4.59
C LEU A 59 1.37 2.36 -4.11
N ALA A 60 1.12 2.50 -2.81
CA ALA A 60 -0.18 2.20 -2.20
C ALA A 60 -0.67 3.35 -1.32
N GLY A 61 -1.93 3.76 -1.52
CA GLY A 61 -2.63 4.69 -0.64
C GLY A 61 -3.33 3.96 0.50
N VAL A 62 -3.05 4.33 1.74
CA VAL A 62 -3.65 3.77 2.95
C VAL A 62 -4.26 4.85 3.83
N THR A 63 -5.27 4.49 4.60
CA THR A 63 -5.76 5.33 5.70
C THR A 63 -5.31 4.72 7.00
N LEU A 64 -4.50 5.42 7.79
CA LEU A 64 -4.08 4.98 9.12
C LEU A 64 -4.99 5.56 10.19
N LEU A 65 -5.38 4.73 11.14
CA LEU A 65 -6.11 5.12 12.35
C LEU A 65 -5.09 5.34 13.46
N GLU A 66 -4.76 6.61 13.73
CA GLU A 66 -3.76 7.02 14.72
C GLU A 66 -4.44 7.84 15.81
N SER A 67 -4.38 7.39 17.07
CA SER A 67 -4.70 8.17 18.29
C SER A 67 -5.89 9.16 18.23
N GLY A 68 -6.97 8.78 17.55
CA GLY A 68 -8.20 9.58 17.45
C GLY A 68 -8.38 10.38 16.15
N HIS A 69 -7.42 10.34 15.23
CA HIS A 69 -7.53 10.92 13.89
C HIS A 69 -7.20 9.92 12.77
N GLN A 70 -7.59 10.26 11.55
CA GLN A 70 -7.28 9.45 10.36
C GLN A 70 -6.21 10.16 9.54
N GLU A 71 -5.19 9.43 9.11
CA GLU A 71 -4.16 9.94 8.22
C GLU A 71 -4.21 9.23 6.88
N ASN A 72 -4.25 10.01 5.80
CA ASN A 72 -4.14 9.47 4.46
C ASN A 72 -2.66 9.45 4.06
N ARG A 73 -2.11 8.25 3.90
CA ARG A 73 -0.69 8.03 3.62
C ARG A 73 -0.51 7.37 2.25
N ALA A 74 0.60 7.69 1.58
CA ALA A 74 1.06 6.99 0.41
C ALA A 74 2.41 6.33 0.71
N TRP A 75 2.47 5.02 0.51
CA TRP A 75 3.66 4.20 0.75
C TRP A 75 4.26 3.77 -0.58
N LEU A 76 5.54 4.06 -0.77
CA LEU A 76 6.32 3.60 -1.92
C LEU A 76 7.30 2.51 -1.49
N PHE A 77 7.13 1.33 -2.06
CA PHE A 77 8.07 0.21 -1.91
C PHE A 77 8.99 0.13 -3.12
N ALA A 78 10.26 -0.12 -2.87
CA ALA A 78 11.25 -0.42 -3.90
C ALA A 78 11.13 -1.87 -4.40
N PRO A 79 11.73 -2.20 -5.56
CA PRO A 79 11.84 -3.59 -6.06
C PRO A 79 12.56 -4.56 -5.11
N THR A 80 13.22 -4.06 -4.06
CA THR A 80 13.82 -4.87 -2.99
C THR A 80 12.81 -5.23 -1.89
N GLY A 81 11.61 -4.65 -1.93
CA GLY A 81 10.57 -4.75 -0.89
C GLY A 81 10.72 -3.73 0.24
N GLU A 82 11.76 -2.90 0.21
CA GLU A 82 11.99 -1.84 1.19
C GLU A 82 10.99 -0.68 1.01
N LEU A 83 10.44 -0.17 2.11
CA LEU A 83 9.65 1.06 2.11
C LEU A 83 10.58 2.27 2.00
N ILE A 84 10.61 2.91 0.84
CA ILE A 84 11.53 4.02 0.54
C ILE A 84 10.88 5.40 0.62
N ALA A 85 9.54 5.46 0.70
CA ALA A 85 8.83 6.70 1.05
C ALA A 85 7.52 6.41 1.78
N ASP A 86 7.22 7.23 2.79
CA ASP A 86 5.93 7.31 3.49
C ASP A 86 5.49 8.78 3.50
N TYR A 87 4.53 9.11 2.64
CA TYR A 87 4.04 10.47 2.47
C TYR A 87 2.67 10.64 3.13
N ALA A 88 2.52 11.66 3.99
CA ALA A 88 1.23 12.06 4.53
C ALA A 88 0.56 13.12 3.64
N LYS A 89 -0.71 12.91 3.28
CA LYS A 89 -1.47 13.89 2.48
C LYS A 89 -1.77 15.12 3.34
N HIS A 90 -1.08 16.23 3.06
CA HIS A 90 -1.20 17.47 3.84
C HIS A 90 -2.49 18.25 3.53
N HIS A 91 -2.99 18.17 2.29
CA HIS A 91 -4.22 18.83 1.87
C HIS A 91 -5.35 17.81 1.81
N LEU A 92 -6.03 17.62 2.94
CA LEU A 92 -7.34 16.99 2.95
C LEU A 92 -8.30 17.99 2.30
N ILE A 93 -8.71 17.73 1.05
CA ILE A 93 -9.80 18.50 0.45
C ILE A 93 -11.04 18.21 1.29
N PRO A 94 -11.68 19.23 1.90
CA PRO A 94 -12.95 19.03 2.58
C PRO A 94 -13.95 18.46 1.58
N GLY A 95 -14.48 17.27 1.88
CA GLY A 95 -15.63 16.69 1.19
C GLY A 95 -16.91 17.13 1.85
#